data_AF-A0A381R963-F1
#
_entry.id   AF-A0A381R963-F1
#
_cell.length_a   1.000
_cell.length_b   1.000
_cell.length_c   1.000
_cell.angle_alpha   90.00
_cell.angle_beta   90.00
_cell.angle_gamma   90.00
#
_symmetry.space_group_name_H-M   'P 1'
#
loop_
_entity.id
_entity.type
_entity.pdbx_description
1 polymer ?
#
loop_
_entity_poly.entity_id
_entity_poly.type
_entity_poly.pdbx_seq_one_letter_code
_entity_poly.pdbx_strand_id
1 'polypeptide(L)'
;MKSPHLSKLNTESRQEYGALLLLDQLMRYELPRQERDNLQETVAQLEEEVAELKKGFFHSDEQDQELNYEKDELSEAREALSEVEKEMEENEHCRLNLALIETDDEGLEPLLKFMEERGTLTVSEENFYLPTAKGEEVYQHLVEQLEAYVVHFDVFAYVDLEEGAFGDPKTDLLEGDQWSDLRVAVAEHKGIDPYRVVFLALMSADKFYENPDWKFDLCLGTLFDEMEQIVLDQLCVADLSYKDEEEQVSGEDVIRDIIEQGNSLAKERRREQQETEEKEQTEAAPDEQVITQSYYW
;
A
#
# COMPACT_ATOMS: atom_id res chain seq x y z
N MET A 1 8.69 -34.82 7.70
CA MET A 1 8.23 -34.54 9.08
C MET A 1 7.95 -33.05 9.09
N LYS A 2 6.71 -32.62 9.35
CA LYS A 2 6.35 -31.20 9.26
C LYS A 2 7.17 -30.39 10.28
N SER A 3 7.91 -29.40 9.78
CA SER A 3 8.72 -28.42 10.53
C SER A 3 7.80 -27.54 11.41
N PRO A 4 8.33 -26.67 12.30
CA PRO A 4 7.49 -26.03 13.32
C PRO A 4 6.49 -25.11 12.61
N HIS A 5 5.25 -25.59 12.51
CA HIS A 5 4.16 -24.84 11.90
C HIS A 5 4.13 -23.43 12.51
N LEU A 6 4.14 -22.42 11.64
CA LEU A 6 3.96 -21.02 12.00
C LEU A 6 2.84 -20.91 13.05
N SER A 7 3.10 -20.16 14.12
CA SER A 7 2.10 -19.96 15.17
C SER A 7 0.93 -19.18 14.60
N LYS A 8 -0.29 -19.56 14.97
CA LYS A 8 -1.50 -18.82 14.59
C LYS A 8 -1.36 -17.34 14.84
N LEU A 9 -2.02 -16.56 13.98
CA LEU A 9 -2.09 -15.11 14.10
C LEU A 9 -2.70 -14.72 15.46
N ASN A 10 -1.96 -13.95 16.25
CA ASN A 10 -2.39 -13.56 17.58
C ASN A 10 -3.40 -12.39 17.54
N THR A 11 -4.08 -12.15 18.66
CA THR A 11 -5.12 -11.11 18.76
C THR A 11 -4.58 -9.69 18.60
N GLU A 12 -3.36 -9.42 19.09
CA GLU A 12 -2.75 -8.09 18.98
C GLU A 12 -2.46 -7.74 17.51
N SER A 13 -1.89 -8.67 16.75
CA SER A 13 -1.64 -8.50 15.31
C SER A 13 -2.94 -8.35 14.52
N ARG A 14 -4.01 -9.10 14.85
CA ARG A 14 -5.33 -8.91 14.24
C ARG A 14 -5.87 -7.50 14.48
N GLN A 15 -5.73 -6.98 15.70
CA GLN A 15 -6.17 -5.63 16.04
C GLN A 15 -5.34 -4.57 15.31
N GLU A 16 -4.01 -4.76 15.23
CA GLU A 16 -3.12 -3.88 14.48
C GLU A 16 -3.47 -3.83 12.99
N TYR A 17 -3.59 -4.99 12.34
CA TYR A 17 -3.98 -5.07 10.93
C TYR A 17 -5.36 -4.46 10.67
N GLY A 18 -6.31 -4.65 11.58
CA GLY A 18 -7.61 -3.97 11.52
C GLY A 18 -7.48 -2.45 11.56
N ALA A 19 -6.66 -1.92 12.47
CA ALA A 19 -6.42 -0.49 12.59
C ALA A 19 -5.74 0.08 11.32
N LEU A 20 -4.79 -0.65 10.73
CA LEU A 20 -4.12 -0.25 9.50
C LEU A 20 -5.07 -0.23 8.30
N LEU A 21 -5.98 -1.21 8.17
CA LEU A 21 -6.98 -1.22 7.09
C LEU A 21 -8.00 -0.07 7.22
N LEU A 22 -8.45 0.24 8.44
CA LEU A 22 -9.33 1.39 8.67
C LEU A 22 -8.62 2.71 8.40
N LEU A 23 -7.35 2.81 8.79
CA LEU A 23 -6.53 3.98 8.52
C LEU A 23 -6.32 4.16 7.01
N ASP A 24 -6.00 3.11 6.27
CA ASP A 24 -5.92 3.15 4.80
C ASP A 24 -7.23 3.60 4.17
N GLN A 25 -8.36 3.03 4.60
CA GLN A 25 -9.66 3.47 4.14
C GLN A 25 -9.87 4.98 4.38
N LEU A 26 -9.62 5.49 5.58
CA LEU A 26 -9.84 6.90 5.88
C LEU A 26 -8.92 7.80 5.03
N MET A 27 -7.68 7.39 4.82
CA MET A 27 -6.69 8.14 4.04
C MET A 27 -7.06 8.25 2.55
N ARG A 28 -7.79 7.29 1.97
CA ARG A 28 -8.33 7.37 0.60
C ARG A 28 -9.22 8.60 0.35
N TYR A 29 -9.87 9.14 1.38
CA TYR A 29 -10.61 10.40 1.27
C TYR A 29 -9.79 11.60 1.77
N GLU A 30 -9.03 11.42 2.84
CA GLU A 30 -8.35 12.52 3.51
C GLU A 30 -7.16 13.06 2.70
N LEU A 31 -6.45 12.22 1.94
CA LEU A 31 -5.36 12.66 1.06
C LEU A 31 -5.87 13.59 -0.06
N PRO A 32 -6.87 13.20 -0.89
CA PRO A 32 -7.47 14.10 -1.86
C PRO A 32 -8.05 15.37 -1.23
N ARG A 33 -8.61 15.29 -0.01
CA ARG A 33 -9.10 16.49 0.69
C ARG A 33 -7.98 17.48 0.97
N GLN A 34 -6.84 17.01 1.47
CA GLN A 34 -5.68 17.86 1.73
C GLN A 34 -5.12 18.46 0.44
N GLU A 35 -5.04 17.65 -0.63
CA GLU A 35 -4.61 18.12 -1.95
C GLU A 35 -5.54 19.20 -2.50
N ARG A 36 -6.87 19.00 -2.40
CA ARG A 36 -7.87 19.99 -2.79
C ARG A 36 -7.66 21.31 -2.05
N ASP A 37 -7.44 21.28 -0.75
CA ASP A 37 -7.25 22.48 0.06
C ASP A 37 -5.99 23.26 -0.40
N ASN A 38 -4.90 22.56 -0.72
CA ASN A 38 -3.68 23.16 -1.27
C ASN A 38 -3.89 23.74 -2.68
N LEU A 39 -4.61 23.01 -3.55
CA LEU A 39 -4.93 23.47 -4.91
C LEU A 39 -5.85 24.68 -4.89
N GLN A 40 -6.81 24.75 -3.97
CA GLN A 40 -7.67 25.93 -3.79
C GLN A 40 -6.87 27.17 -3.41
N GLU A 41 -5.88 27.05 -2.54
CA GLU A 41 -4.97 28.16 -2.22
C GLU A 41 -4.16 28.59 -3.46
N THR A 42 -3.63 27.62 -4.21
CA THR A 42 -2.86 27.88 -5.44
C THR A 42 -3.70 28.59 -6.51
N VAL A 43 -4.92 28.11 -6.76
CA VAL A 43 -5.86 28.74 -7.70
C VAL A 43 -6.19 30.16 -7.27
N ALA A 44 -6.41 30.40 -5.98
CA ALA A 44 -6.68 31.75 -5.47
C ALA A 44 -5.51 32.72 -5.70
N GLN A 45 -4.26 32.26 -5.51
CA GLN A 45 -3.06 33.05 -5.77
C GLN A 45 -2.91 33.39 -7.25
N LEU A 46 -3.01 32.39 -8.14
CA LEU A 46 -2.93 32.57 -9.59
C LEU A 46 -4.06 33.47 -10.13
N GLU A 47 -5.26 33.39 -9.56
CA GLU A 47 -6.35 34.31 -9.90
C GLU A 47 -6.02 35.77 -9.59
N GLU A 48 -5.37 36.04 -8.45
CA GLU A 48 -4.91 37.37 -8.07
C GLU A 48 -3.81 37.86 -9.01
N GLU A 49 -2.81 37.05 -9.32
CA GLU A 49 -1.71 37.39 -10.22
C GLU A 49 -2.20 37.69 -11.64
N VAL A 50 -3.04 36.82 -12.20
CA VAL A 50 -3.70 37.06 -13.50
C VAL A 50 -4.54 38.34 -13.47
N ALA A 51 -5.20 38.65 -12.34
CA ALA A 51 -5.97 39.88 -12.21
C ALA A 51 -5.08 41.12 -12.16
N GLU A 52 -3.95 41.08 -11.45
CA GLU A 52 -2.96 42.17 -11.41
C GLU A 52 -2.29 42.39 -12.76
N LEU A 53 -1.88 41.33 -13.47
CA LEU A 53 -1.26 41.42 -14.79
C LEU A 53 -2.21 41.97 -15.85
N LYS A 54 -3.53 41.79 -15.68
CA LYS A 54 -4.56 42.45 -16.51
C LYS A 54 -4.71 43.95 -16.21
N LYS A 55 -4.16 44.47 -15.11
CA LYS A 55 -4.27 45.90 -14.76
C LYS A 55 -3.28 46.72 -15.57
N GLY A 56 -3.75 47.23 -16.69
CA GLY A 56 -2.99 48.15 -17.53
C GLY A 56 -3.70 48.33 -18.85
N PHE A 57 -3.65 49.54 -19.43
CA PHE A 57 -4.21 49.77 -20.77
C PHE A 57 -3.19 49.49 -21.89
N PHE A 58 -1.91 49.41 -21.53
CA PHE A 58 -0.78 49.12 -22.41
C PHE A 58 0.09 48.09 -21.73
N HIS A 59 0.16 46.89 -22.31
CA HIS A 59 1.09 45.84 -21.92
C HIS A 59 2.26 45.85 -22.90
N SER A 60 3.45 45.58 -22.39
CA SER A 60 4.60 45.21 -23.23
C SER A 60 4.47 43.75 -23.69
N ASP A 61 5.19 43.38 -24.75
CA ASP A 61 5.21 41.99 -25.24
C ASP A 61 5.64 40.99 -24.15
N GLU A 62 6.51 41.41 -23.22
CA GLU A 62 6.92 40.60 -22.06
C GLU A 62 5.76 40.38 -21.08
N GLN A 63 4.98 41.42 -20.77
CA GLN A 63 3.81 41.32 -19.89
C GLN A 63 2.68 40.49 -20.52
N ASP A 64 2.51 40.55 -21.84
CA ASP A 64 1.54 39.70 -22.54
C ASP A 64 1.95 38.22 -22.53
N GLN A 65 3.26 37.93 -22.58
CA GLN A 65 3.77 36.56 -22.42
C GLN A 65 3.56 36.04 -21.01
N GLU A 66 3.94 36.82 -20.00
CA GLU A 66 3.73 36.49 -18.58
C GLU A 66 2.25 36.26 -18.27
N LEU A 67 1.36 37.14 -18.75
CA LEU A 67 -0.08 36.98 -18.59
C LEU A 67 -0.64 35.70 -19.25
N ASN A 68 -0.08 35.27 -20.37
CA ASN A 68 -0.53 34.02 -21.01
C ASN A 68 -0.02 32.81 -20.22
N TYR A 69 1.23 32.85 -19.78
CA TYR A 69 1.81 31.82 -18.91
C TYR A 69 0.95 31.61 -17.65
N GLU A 70 0.68 32.67 -16.89
CA GLU A 70 -0.13 32.55 -15.66
C GLU A 70 -1.57 32.11 -15.90
N LYS A 71 -2.14 32.40 -17.08
CA LYS A 71 -3.47 31.88 -17.44
C LYS A 71 -3.44 30.39 -17.74
N ASP A 72 -2.37 29.91 -18.38
CA ASP A 72 -2.21 28.51 -18.70
C ASP A 72 -2.00 27.72 -17.39
N GLU A 73 -1.12 28.19 -16.49
CA GLU A 73 -0.94 27.63 -15.14
C GLU A 73 -2.25 27.63 -14.33
N LEU A 74 -3.01 28.75 -14.33
CA LEU A 74 -4.32 28.81 -13.68
C LEU A 74 -5.32 27.81 -14.29
N SER A 75 -5.26 27.58 -15.60
CA SER A 75 -6.12 26.60 -16.26
C SER A 75 -5.78 25.18 -15.82
N GLU A 76 -4.50 24.84 -15.79
CA GLU A 76 -4.01 23.53 -15.33
C GLU A 76 -4.34 23.29 -13.86
N ALA A 77 -4.10 24.27 -12.98
CA ALA A 77 -4.43 24.17 -11.56
C ALA A 77 -5.94 23.95 -11.31
N ARG A 78 -6.81 24.57 -12.13
CA ARG A 78 -8.27 24.36 -12.04
C ARG A 78 -8.71 23.00 -12.56
N GLU A 79 -8.05 22.49 -13.60
CA GLU A 79 -8.29 21.14 -14.11
C GLU A 79 -7.92 20.11 -13.04
N ALA A 80 -6.71 20.21 -12.47
CA ALA A 80 -6.27 19.38 -11.35
C ALA A 80 -7.25 19.45 -10.15
N LEU A 81 -7.69 20.65 -9.75
CA LEU A 81 -8.67 20.81 -8.69
C LEU A 81 -9.99 20.06 -8.99
N SER A 82 -10.47 20.12 -10.24
CA SER A 82 -11.68 19.42 -10.66
C SER A 82 -11.50 17.89 -10.65
N GLU A 83 -10.31 17.39 -10.96
CA GLU A 83 -10.01 15.96 -10.91
C GLU A 83 -9.98 15.46 -9.46
N VAL A 84 -9.33 16.19 -8.57
CA VAL A 84 -9.30 15.88 -7.13
C VAL A 84 -10.69 15.94 -6.50
N GLU A 85 -11.52 16.91 -6.86
CA GLU A 85 -12.91 16.97 -6.39
C GLU A 85 -13.73 15.74 -6.85
N LYS A 86 -13.51 15.26 -8.07
CA LYS A 86 -14.14 14.03 -8.57
C LYS A 86 -13.65 12.78 -7.84
N GLU A 87 -12.35 12.68 -7.56
CA GLU A 87 -11.79 11.59 -6.75
C GLU A 87 -12.39 11.59 -5.33
N MET A 88 -12.53 12.76 -4.71
CA MET A 88 -13.18 12.89 -3.41
C MET A 88 -14.64 12.40 -3.42
N GLU A 89 -15.40 12.70 -4.47
CA GLU A 89 -16.78 12.20 -4.63
C GLU A 89 -16.80 10.66 -4.74
N GLU A 90 -15.87 10.08 -5.49
CA GLU A 90 -15.75 8.63 -5.63
C GLU A 90 -15.39 7.96 -4.29
N ASN A 91 -14.55 8.62 -3.48
CA ASN A 91 -14.10 8.15 -2.16
C ASN A 91 -14.98 8.60 -0.98
N GLU A 92 -16.17 9.18 -1.21
CA GLU A 92 -17.04 9.63 -0.11
C GLU A 92 -17.45 8.46 0.82
N HIS A 93 -17.61 7.27 0.25
CA HIS A 93 -17.92 6.03 0.97
C HIS A 93 -16.80 5.57 1.93
N CYS A 94 -15.60 6.12 1.79
CA CYS A 94 -14.47 5.83 2.67
C CYS A 94 -14.60 6.53 4.04
N ARG A 95 -15.40 7.60 4.13
CA ARG A 95 -15.61 8.35 5.37
C ARG A 95 -16.40 7.53 6.38
N LEU A 96 -16.10 7.71 7.66
CA LEU A 96 -16.81 7.05 8.76
C LEU A 96 -17.54 8.08 9.61
N ASN A 97 -18.87 8.10 9.52
CA ASN A 97 -19.70 8.98 10.35
C ASN A 97 -20.01 8.32 11.70
N LEU A 98 -19.77 9.02 12.79
CA LEU A 98 -19.98 8.53 14.16
C LEU A 98 -21.39 7.96 14.37
N ALA A 99 -22.43 8.65 13.86
CA ALA A 99 -23.81 8.22 14.07
C ALA A 99 -24.16 6.94 13.27
N LEU A 100 -23.52 6.71 12.12
CA LEU A 100 -23.69 5.48 11.34
C LEU A 100 -22.95 4.30 11.98
N ILE A 101 -21.78 4.56 12.59
CA ILE A 101 -21.07 3.54 13.36
C ILE A 101 -21.92 3.06 14.55
N GLU A 102 -22.60 3.97 15.25
CA GLU A 102 -23.46 3.62 16.38
C GLU A 102 -24.70 2.78 15.99
N THR A 103 -25.04 2.70 14.69
CA THR A 103 -26.24 1.98 14.21
C THR A 103 -25.93 0.75 13.36
N ASP A 104 -25.08 0.89 12.34
CA ASP A 104 -24.88 -0.11 11.30
C ASP A 104 -23.56 -0.88 11.48
N ASP A 105 -22.55 -0.25 12.09
CA ASP A 105 -21.20 -0.80 12.29
C ASP A 105 -20.78 -0.82 13.77
N GLU A 106 -21.70 -1.11 14.70
CA GLU A 106 -21.44 -1.11 16.16
C GLU A 106 -20.22 -1.98 16.52
N GLY A 107 -19.97 -3.04 15.75
CA GLY A 107 -18.81 -3.91 15.91
C GLY A 107 -17.44 -3.25 15.68
N LEU A 108 -17.37 -2.10 15.00
CA LEU A 108 -16.13 -1.33 14.81
C LEU A 108 -15.80 -0.45 16.02
N GLU A 109 -16.77 -0.17 16.89
CA GLU A 109 -16.61 0.74 18.03
C GLU A 109 -15.41 0.38 18.93
N PRO A 110 -15.14 -0.90 19.28
CA PRO A 110 -13.95 -1.25 20.06
C PRO A 110 -12.63 -0.90 19.38
N LEU A 111 -12.56 -1.05 18.04
CA LEU A 111 -11.35 -0.76 17.27
C LEU A 111 -11.16 0.74 17.08
N LEU A 112 -12.24 1.48 16.83
CA LEU A 112 -12.21 2.94 16.73
C LEU A 112 -11.80 3.58 18.05
N LYS A 113 -12.38 3.14 19.18
CA LYS A 113 -11.94 3.56 20.53
C LYS A 113 -10.47 3.24 20.76
N PHE A 114 -10.02 2.06 20.37
CA PHE A 114 -8.61 1.70 20.46
C PHE A 114 -7.73 2.68 19.66
N MET A 115 -8.10 3.05 18.44
CA MET A 115 -7.33 4.02 17.65
C MET A 115 -7.37 5.45 18.25
N GLU A 116 -8.51 5.89 18.78
CA GLU A 116 -8.65 7.17 19.49
C GLU A 116 -7.80 7.21 20.77
N GLU A 117 -7.82 6.16 21.60
CA GLU A 117 -7.02 6.05 22.82
C GLU A 117 -5.51 6.12 22.53
N ARG A 118 -5.10 5.69 21.34
CA ARG A 118 -3.73 5.74 20.85
C ARG A 118 -3.41 7.05 20.12
N GLY A 119 -4.40 7.92 19.94
CA GLY A 119 -4.28 9.24 19.35
C GLY A 119 -4.05 9.21 17.85
N THR A 120 -4.39 8.13 17.15
CA THR A 120 -4.28 8.04 15.68
C THR A 120 -5.55 8.50 14.98
N LEU A 121 -6.67 8.50 15.70
CA LEU A 121 -7.95 9.04 15.25
C LEU A 121 -8.49 10.11 16.20
N THR A 122 -9.32 10.98 15.65
CA THR A 122 -10.16 11.94 16.37
C THR A 122 -11.52 12.05 15.66
N VAL A 123 -12.52 12.63 16.32
CA VAL A 123 -13.80 12.96 15.69
C VAL A 123 -13.85 14.46 15.36
N SER A 124 -14.29 14.79 14.15
CA SER A 124 -14.48 16.16 13.68
C SER A 124 -15.75 16.82 14.23
N GLU A 125 -15.89 18.14 14.07
CA GLU A 125 -17.12 18.86 14.41
C GLU A 125 -18.35 18.38 13.61
N GLU A 126 -18.11 17.79 12.43
CA GLU A 126 -19.13 17.22 11.55
C GLU A 126 -19.48 15.76 11.90
N ASN A 127 -18.94 15.23 13.01
CA ASN A 127 -19.12 13.85 13.47
C ASN A 127 -18.53 12.79 12.51
N PHE A 128 -17.39 13.08 11.89
CA PHE A 128 -16.63 12.07 11.13
C PHE A 128 -15.33 11.72 11.84
N TYR A 129 -14.93 10.45 11.79
CA TYR A 129 -13.60 10.05 12.22
C TYR A 129 -12.56 10.56 11.22
N LEU A 130 -11.48 11.15 11.74
CA LEU A 130 -10.37 11.70 11.00
C LEU A 130 -9.04 11.16 11.56
N PRO A 131 -8.07 10.81 10.69
CA PRO A 131 -6.69 10.64 11.08
C PRO A 131 -6.13 11.88 11.76
N THR A 132 -5.34 11.69 12.82
CA THR A 132 -4.54 12.77 13.41
C THR A 132 -3.17 12.82 12.70
N ALA A 133 -2.32 13.81 13.04
CA ALA A 133 -0.93 13.81 12.58
C ALA A 133 -0.17 12.51 12.91
N LYS A 134 -0.45 11.88 14.08
CA LYS A 134 0.11 10.56 14.42
C LYS A 134 -0.48 9.45 13.53
N GLY A 135 -1.77 9.55 13.20
CA GLY A 135 -2.41 8.65 12.24
C GLY A 135 -1.75 8.74 10.86
N GLU A 136 -1.53 9.95 10.36
CA GLU A 136 -0.84 10.20 9.09
C GLU A 136 0.60 9.67 9.11
N GLU A 137 1.36 9.87 10.19
CA GLU A 137 2.70 9.31 10.35
C GLU A 137 2.70 7.78 10.22
N VAL A 138 1.75 7.10 10.85
CA VAL A 138 1.68 5.64 10.74
C VAL A 138 1.17 5.18 9.38
N TYR A 139 0.27 5.94 8.76
CA TYR A 139 -0.12 5.66 7.39
C TYR A 139 1.07 5.80 6.43
N GLN A 140 1.88 6.85 6.57
CA GLN A 140 3.06 7.05 5.74
C GLN A 140 4.03 5.87 5.88
N HIS A 141 4.23 5.37 7.09
CA HIS A 141 5.06 4.19 7.27
C HIS A 141 4.42 2.91 6.72
N LEU A 142 3.09 2.78 6.72
CA LEU A 142 2.40 1.68 6.01
C LEU A 142 2.65 1.76 4.50
N VAL A 143 2.64 2.96 3.92
CA VAL A 143 3.00 3.18 2.50
C VAL A 143 4.45 2.77 2.25
N GLU A 144 5.40 3.18 3.11
CA GLU A 144 6.80 2.73 3.02
C GLU A 144 6.93 1.20 3.10
N GLN A 145 6.14 0.53 3.95
CA GLN A 145 6.08 -0.93 4.03
C GLN A 145 5.54 -1.56 2.74
N LEU A 146 4.50 -0.98 2.15
CA LEU A 146 3.93 -1.45 0.88
C LEU A 146 4.94 -1.32 -0.26
N GLU A 147 5.63 -0.18 -0.35
CA GLU A 147 6.70 0.04 -1.34
C GLU A 147 7.85 -0.96 -1.15
N ALA A 148 8.32 -1.15 0.09
CA ALA A 148 9.34 -2.13 0.40
C ALA A 148 8.90 -3.56 0.04
N TYR A 149 7.65 -3.91 0.34
CA TYR A 149 7.06 -5.19 -0.02
C TYR A 149 7.06 -5.40 -1.54
N VAL A 150 6.55 -4.44 -2.33
CA VAL A 150 6.52 -4.55 -3.79
C VAL A 150 7.93 -4.74 -4.36
N VAL A 151 8.90 -4.01 -3.81
CA VAL A 151 10.28 -4.06 -4.28
C VAL A 151 11.00 -5.37 -3.95
N HIS A 152 10.79 -5.90 -2.75
CA HIS A 152 11.61 -7.01 -2.21
C HIS A 152 10.90 -8.36 -2.15
N PHE A 153 9.58 -8.41 -2.30
CA PHE A 153 8.78 -9.63 -2.15
C PHE A 153 7.95 -9.99 -3.37
N ASP A 154 7.43 -9.03 -4.14
CA ASP A 154 6.49 -9.30 -5.23
C ASP A 154 7.07 -10.22 -6.32
N VAL A 155 8.39 -10.12 -6.56
CA VAL A 155 9.10 -11.01 -7.51
C VAL A 155 8.96 -12.50 -7.17
N PHE A 156 8.71 -12.85 -5.91
CA PHE A 156 8.61 -14.23 -5.43
C PHE A 156 7.18 -14.79 -5.45
N ALA A 157 6.20 -14.04 -5.96
CA ALA A 157 4.80 -14.48 -6.02
C ALA A 157 4.58 -15.62 -7.04
N TYR A 158 5.42 -15.70 -8.08
CA TYR A 158 5.29 -16.67 -9.17
C TYR A 158 6.65 -17.27 -9.51
N VAL A 159 7.02 -18.36 -8.84
CA VAL A 159 8.28 -19.07 -9.07
C VAL A 159 8.01 -20.47 -9.61
N ASP A 160 8.59 -20.78 -10.76
CA ASP A 160 8.63 -22.13 -11.31
C ASP A 160 9.82 -22.87 -10.68
N LEU A 161 9.52 -23.79 -9.77
CA LEU A 161 10.53 -24.58 -9.06
C LEU A 161 11.16 -25.68 -9.94
N GLU A 162 10.55 -26.06 -11.06
CA GLU A 162 11.07 -27.07 -11.97
C GLU A 162 12.08 -26.46 -12.95
N GLU A 163 11.72 -25.32 -13.55
CA GLU A 163 12.55 -24.62 -14.54
C GLU A 163 13.48 -23.55 -13.91
N GLY A 164 13.27 -23.20 -12.63
CA GLY A 164 14.02 -22.14 -11.94
C GLY A 164 13.73 -20.75 -12.49
N ALA A 165 12.49 -20.51 -12.93
CA ALA A 165 12.07 -19.27 -13.59
C ALA A 165 11.13 -18.44 -12.72
N PHE A 166 11.10 -17.13 -12.98
CA PHE A 166 10.22 -16.17 -12.29
C PHE A 166 9.22 -15.60 -13.28
N GLY A 167 7.94 -15.69 -12.95
CA GLY A 167 6.87 -15.13 -13.76
C GLY A 167 6.92 -13.60 -13.81
N ASP A 168 6.56 -13.04 -14.95
CA ASP A 168 6.25 -11.62 -15.13
C ASP A 168 4.72 -11.44 -15.29
N PRO A 169 4.04 -10.79 -14.34
CA PRO A 169 2.60 -10.53 -14.41
C PRO A 169 2.13 -9.77 -15.65
N LYS A 170 3.03 -9.06 -16.35
CA LYS A 170 2.69 -8.30 -17.55
C LYS A 170 2.74 -9.14 -18.83
N THR A 171 3.56 -10.19 -18.87
CA THR A 171 3.82 -10.95 -20.11
C THR A 171 3.42 -12.41 -20.04
N ASP A 172 3.43 -13.00 -18.84
CA ASP A 172 3.30 -14.44 -18.68
C ASP A 172 1.87 -14.85 -18.33
N LEU A 173 1.50 -16.07 -18.72
CA LEU A 173 0.25 -16.69 -18.28
C LEU A 173 0.46 -17.27 -16.88
N LEU A 174 -0.03 -16.56 -15.87
CA LEU A 174 0.13 -16.91 -14.46
C LEU A 174 -0.95 -17.87 -13.91
N GLU A 175 -1.61 -18.61 -14.81
CA GLU A 175 -2.63 -19.60 -14.46
C GLU A 175 -2.03 -21.01 -14.40
N GLY A 176 -2.53 -21.85 -13.51
CA GLY A 176 -2.15 -23.27 -13.41
C GLY A 176 -1.35 -23.60 -12.16
N ASP A 177 -0.86 -24.84 -12.10
CA ASP A 177 -0.13 -25.43 -10.97
C ASP A 177 1.40 -25.32 -11.08
N GLN A 178 1.91 -24.74 -12.17
CA GLN A 178 3.34 -24.55 -12.39
C GLN A 178 3.98 -23.49 -11.46
N TRP A 179 3.20 -22.49 -11.04
CA TRP A 179 3.70 -21.38 -10.25
C TRP A 179 3.55 -21.64 -8.76
N SER A 180 4.63 -21.49 -8.02
CA SER A 180 4.65 -21.49 -6.57
C SER A 180 4.83 -20.08 -6.03
N ASP A 181 4.00 -19.71 -5.05
CA ASP A 181 4.21 -18.51 -4.26
C ASP A 181 5.19 -18.83 -3.12
N LEU A 182 6.36 -18.19 -3.15
CA LEU A 182 7.44 -18.43 -2.20
C LEU A 182 7.62 -17.27 -1.21
N ARG A 183 6.71 -16.29 -1.18
CA ARG A 183 6.84 -15.11 -0.30
C ARG A 183 6.92 -15.50 1.17
N VAL A 184 6.15 -16.50 1.62
CA VAL A 184 6.24 -17.02 3.00
C VAL A 184 7.59 -17.70 3.29
N ALA A 185 8.10 -18.56 2.40
CA ALA A 185 9.42 -19.18 2.55
C ALA A 185 10.55 -18.14 2.57
N VAL A 186 10.47 -17.12 1.71
CA VAL A 186 11.42 -16.02 1.67
C VAL A 186 11.37 -15.20 2.96
N ALA A 187 10.17 -14.89 3.46
CA ALA A 187 9.99 -14.18 4.73
C ALA A 187 10.59 -14.96 5.90
N GLU A 188 10.29 -16.27 5.98
CA GLU A 188 10.85 -17.17 7.00
C GLU A 188 12.38 -17.17 6.97
N HIS A 189 13.00 -17.32 5.79
CA HIS A 189 14.46 -17.30 5.64
C HIS A 189 15.07 -15.95 6.03
N LYS A 190 14.41 -14.84 5.67
CA LYS A 190 14.85 -13.48 6.02
C LYS A 190 14.60 -13.09 7.48
N GLY A 191 13.87 -13.92 8.24
CA GLY A 191 13.48 -13.62 9.62
C GLY A 191 12.42 -12.52 9.73
N ILE A 192 11.65 -12.31 8.67
CA ILE A 192 10.52 -11.36 8.62
C ILE A 192 9.23 -12.13 8.91
N ASP A 193 8.30 -11.52 9.66
CA ASP A 193 7.01 -12.15 9.98
C ASP A 193 6.22 -12.46 8.68
N PRO A 194 5.95 -13.74 8.35
CA PRO A 194 5.22 -14.09 7.14
C PRO A 194 3.80 -13.50 7.12
N TYR A 195 3.16 -13.32 8.28
CA TYR A 195 1.84 -12.69 8.34
C TYR A 195 1.86 -11.25 7.87
N ARG A 196 2.92 -10.49 8.19
CA ARG A 196 3.09 -9.11 7.70
C ARG A 196 3.26 -9.08 6.18
N VAL A 197 4.05 -10.00 5.62
CA VAL A 197 4.28 -10.08 4.17
C VAL A 197 2.97 -10.41 3.43
N VAL A 198 2.19 -11.37 3.92
CA VAL A 198 0.89 -11.70 3.32
C VAL A 198 -0.13 -10.58 3.51
N PHE A 199 -0.15 -9.90 4.66
CA PHE A 199 -0.99 -8.72 4.87
C PHE A 199 -0.69 -7.62 3.84
N LEU A 200 0.58 -7.27 3.65
CA LEU A 200 1.00 -6.27 2.66
C LEU A 200 0.69 -6.73 1.22
N ALA A 201 0.85 -8.02 0.91
CA ALA A 201 0.46 -8.58 -0.38
C ALA A 201 -1.03 -8.40 -0.66
N LEU A 202 -1.89 -8.74 0.30
CA LEU A 202 -3.34 -8.59 0.16
C LEU A 202 -3.75 -7.12 0.06
N MET A 203 -3.10 -6.22 0.82
CA MET A 203 -3.32 -4.78 0.70
C MET A 203 -2.89 -4.23 -0.67
N SER A 204 -1.69 -4.57 -1.14
CA SER A 204 -1.17 -4.09 -2.44
C SER A 204 -2.02 -4.53 -3.64
N ALA A 205 -2.76 -5.63 -3.49
CA ALA A 205 -3.65 -6.16 -4.49
C ALA A 205 -5.13 -5.77 -4.26
N ASP A 206 -5.40 -4.83 -3.34
CA ASP A 206 -6.73 -4.38 -2.91
C ASP A 206 -7.68 -5.53 -2.49
N LYS A 207 -7.15 -6.69 -2.11
CA LYS A 207 -7.93 -7.92 -1.87
C LYS A 207 -8.92 -7.78 -0.73
N PHE A 208 -8.57 -7.03 0.31
CA PHE A 208 -9.48 -6.76 1.43
C PHE A 208 -10.72 -5.97 0.99
N TYR A 209 -10.62 -5.12 -0.03
CA TYR A 209 -11.69 -4.22 -0.47
C TYR A 209 -12.56 -4.82 -1.59
N GLU A 210 -12.16 -5.95 -2.19
CA GLU A 210 -12.98 -6.68 -3.17
C GLU A 210 -14.31 -7.17 -2.55
N ASN A 211 -14.31 -7.46 -1.24
CA ASN A 211 -15.51 -7.78 -0.48
C ASN A 211 -16.15 -6.48 0.09
N PRO A 212 -17.36 -6.07 -0.36
CA PRO A 212 -18.01 -4.88 0.19
C PRO A 212 -18.34 -4.99 1.69
N ASP A 213 -18.43 -6.21 2.22
CA ASP A 213 -18.76 -6.49 3.62
C ASP A 213 -17.51 -6.68 4.51
N TRP A 214 -16.31 -6.30 4.04
CA TRP A 214 -15.07 -6.54 4.78
C TRP A 214 -15.05 -5.92 6.19
N LYS A 215 -15.72 -4.79 6.40
CA LYS A 215 -15.88 -4.16 7.73
C LYS A 215 -16.67 -5.04 8.68
N PHE A 216 -17.70 -5.72 8.15
CA PHE A 216 -18.49 -6.66 8.92
C PHE A 216 -17.65 -7.88 9.31
N ASP A 217 -16.84 -8.41 8.39
CA ASP A 217 -15.90 -9.50 8.69
C ASP A 217 -14.81 -9.07 9.69
N LEU A 218 -14.38 -7.81 9.64
CA LEU A 218 -13.46 -7.23 10.62
C LEU A 218 -14.10 -7.22 12.02
N CYS A 219 -15.37 -6.80 12.11
CA CYS A 219 -16.15 -6.79 13.36
C CYS A 219 -16.33 -8.19 13.95
N LEU A 220 -16.56 -9.20 13.10
CA LEU A 220 -16.68 -10.59 13.52
C LEU A 220 -15.33 -11.23 13.87
N GLY A 221 -14.23 -10.56 13.53
CA GLY A 221 -12.87 -11.07 13.71
C GLY A 221 -12.48 -12.17 12.71
N THR A 222 -13.27 -12.36 11.65
CA THR A 222 -13.08 -13.40 10.63
C THR A 222 -12.31 -12.92 9.41
N LEU A 223 -12.17 -11.59 9.21
CA LEU A 223 -11.48 -11.02 8.05
C LEU A 223 -10.08 -11.61 7.80
N PHE A 224 -9.34 -11.87 8.87
CA PHE A 224 -7.97 -12.37 8.79
C PHE A 224 -7.86 -13.90 8.78
N ASP A 225 -8.97 -14.64 8.78
CA ASP A 225 -8.93 -16.10 8.76
C ASP A 225 -8.41 -16.64 7.42
N GLU A 226 -8.78 -15.99 6.31
CA GLU A 226 -8.23 -16.32 4.98
C GLU A 226 -6.72 -16.04 4.93
N MET A 227 -6.30 -14.87 5.40
CA MET A 227 -4.88 -14.53 5.52
C MET A 227 -4.12 -15.54 6.36
N GLU A 228 -4.69 -15.99 7.50
CA GLU A 228 -4.08 -17.02 8.32
C GLU A 228 -3.94 -18.34 7.56
N GLN A 229 -4.96 -18.73 6.81
CA GLN A 229 -4.94 -19.96 6.04
C GLN A 229 -3.91 -19.90 4.89
N ILE A 230 -3.79 -18.77 4.18
CA ILE A 230 -2.77 -18.55 3.15
C ILE A 230 -1.38 -18.82 3.72
N VAL A 231 -1.04 -18.18 4.84
CA VAL A 231 0.28 -18.33 5.49
C VAL A 231 0.55 -19.79 5.88
N LEU A 232 -0.47 -20.51 6.36
CA LEU A 232 -0.32 -21.89 6.82
C LEU A 232 -0.24 -22.93 5.69
N ASP A 233 -0.79 -22.61 4.51
CA ASP A 233 -0.83 -23.51 3.35
C ASP A 233 0.36 -23.32 2.39
N GLN A 234 1.04 -22.17 2.44
CA GLN A 234 2.22 -21.91 1.60
C GLN A 234 3.43 -22.76 1.97
N LEU A 235 4.32 -22.97 0.99
CA LEU A 235 5.57 -23.69 1.17
C LEU A 235 6.46 -22.97 2.19
N CYS A 236 7.02 -23.72 3.13
CA CYS A 236 8.07 -23.24 4.03
C CYS A 236 9.46 -23.63 3.52
N VAL A 237 10.52 -23.07 4.09
CA VAL A 237 11.91 -23.38 3.67
C VAL A 237 12.18 -24.88 3.72
N ALA A 238 11.63 -25.59 4.71
CA ALA A 238 11.83 -27.03 4.83
C ALA A 238 11.20 -27.84 3.68
N ASP A 239 10.10 -27.36 3.11
CA ASP A 239 9.37 -28.05 2.03
C ASP A 239 10.12 -27.98 0.70
N LEU A 240 11.07 -27.05 0.55
CA LEU A 240 11.91 -26.89 -0.65
C LEU A 240 13.05 -27.91 -0.75
N SER A 241 13.24 -28.75 0.27
CA SER A 241 14.30 -29.76 0.26
C SER A 241 13.95 -30.90 -0.71
N TYR A 242 14.84 -31.23 -1.63
CA TYR A 242 14.65 -32.34 -2.56
C TYR A 242 15.89 -33.21 -2.67
N LYS A 243 15.74 -34.39 -3.29
CA LYS A 243 16.84 -35.31 -3.53
C LYS A 243 17.15 -35.34 -5.01
N ASP A 244 18.38 -34.93 -5.34
CA ASP A 244 18.94 -35.10 -6.67
C ASP A 244 19.70 -36.44 -6.75
N GLU A 245 20.04 -36.90 -7.96
CA GLU A 245 20.48 -38.25 -8.32
C GLU A 245 21.43 -38.94 -7.32
N GLU A 246 22.30 -38.21 -6.60
CA GLU A 246 23.13 -38.75 -5.51
C GLU A 246 23.21 -37.88 -4.22
N GLU A 247 22.58 -36.71 -4.17
CA GLU A 247 22.74 -35.75 -3.06
C GLU A 247 21.38 -35.21 -2.55
N GLN A 248 21.29 -35.01 -1.24
CA GLN A 248 20.15 -34.32 -0.63
C GLN A 248 20.44 -32.82 -0.69
N VAL A 249 19.64 -32.10 -1.47
CA VAL A 249 19.67 -30.64 -1.49
C VAL A 249 18.82 -30.13 -0.33
N SER A 250 19.37 -29.22 0.45
CA SER A 250 18.66 -28.61 1.57
C SER A 250 17.80 -27.45 1.09
N GLY A 251 16.60 -27.29 1.66
CA GLY A 251 15.74 -26.16 1.33
C GLY A 251 16.36 -24.80 1.64
N GLU A 252 17.31 -24.74 2.59
CA GLU A 252 18.12 -23.55 2.87
C GLU A 252 19.05 -23.16 1.72
N ASP A 253 19.57 -24.14 0.98
CA ASP A 253 20.39 -23.87 -0.20
C ASP A 253 19.51 -23.43 -1.37
N VAL A 254 18.34 -24.06 -1.52
CA VAL A 254 17.35 -23.71 -2.56
C VAL A 254 16.83 -22.30 -2.36
N ILE A 255 16.34 -21.95 -1.17
CA ILE A 255 15.76 -20.62 -0.92
C ILE A 255 16.80 -19.51 -1.06
N ARG A 256 18.06 -19.77 -0.67
CA ARG A 256 19.15 -18.81 -0.82
C ARG A 256 19.43 -18.50 -2.29
N ASP A 257 19.47 -19.53 -3.14
CA ASP A 257 19.65 -19.38 -4.58
C ASP A 257 18.47 -18.64 -5.22
N ILE A 258 17.24 -19.01 -4.88
CA ILE A 258 16.03 -18.32 -5.34
C ILE A 258 16.05 -16.84 -4.95
N ILE A 259 16.42 -16.51 -3.71
CA ILE A 259 16.52 -15.12 -3.25
C ILE A 259 17.59 -14.34 -4.05
N GLU A 260 18.75 -14.94 -4.32
CA GLU A 260 19.81 -14.30 -5.10
C GLU A 260 19.36 -13.99 -6.54
N GLN A 261 18.71 -14.97 -7.19
CA GLN A 261 18.16 -14.81 -8.53
C GLN A 261 17.03 -13.77 -8.56
N GLY A 262 16.04 -13.88 -7.66
CA GLY A 262 14.90 -12.98 -7.59
C GLY A 262 15.29 -11.54 -7.28
N ASN A 263 16.24 -11.32 -6.36
CA ASN A 263 16.75 -9.98 -6.06
C ASN A 263 17.45 -9.34 -7.28
N SER A 264 18.21 -10.15 -8.04
CA SER A 264 18.87 -9.70 -9.26
C SER A 264 17.84 -9.28 -10.32
N LEU A 265 16.78 -10.09 -10.50
CA LEU A 265 15.69 -9.81 -11.41
C LEU A 265 14.87 -8.56 -11.00
N ALA A 266 14.53 -8.43 -9.71
CA ALA A 266 13.79 -7.27 -9.20
C ALA A 266 14.58 -5.97 -9.39
N LYS A 267 15.91 -6.02 -9.29
CA LYS A 267 16.79 -4.87 -9.58
C LYS A 267 16.80 -4.54 -11.08
N GLU A 268 16.83 -5.54 -11.94
CA GLU A 268 16.77 -5.35 -13.40
C GLU A 268 15.45 -4.72 -13.83
N ARG A 269 14.31 -5.28 -13.42
CA ARG A 269 12.96 -4.75 -13.71
C ARG A 269 12.80 -3.29 -13.30
N ARG A 270 13.32 -2.91 -12.12
CA ARG A 270 13.28 -1.52 -11.65
C ARG A 270 14.12 -0.58 -12.51
N ARG A 271 15.32 -1.00 -12.91
CA ARG A 271 16.17 -0.19 -13.80
C ARG A 271 15.46 0.07 -15.13
N GLU A 272 14.83 -0.95 -15.72
CA GLU A 272 14.08 -0.81 -16.97
C GLU A 272 12.88 0.14 -16.84
N GLN A 273 12.16 0.09 -15.71
CA GLN A 273 11.06 1.02 -15.42
C GLN A 273 11.56 2.47 -15.29
N GLN A 274 12.65 2.70 -14.55
CA GLN A 274 13.25 4.03 -14.40
C GLN A 274 13.73 4.61 -15.74
N GLU A 275 14.33 3.78 -16.61
CA GLU A 275 14.74 4.19 -17.95
C GLU A 275 13.55 4.55 -18.86
N THR A 276 12.39 3.93 -18.64
CA THR A 276 11.17 4.16 -19.45
C THR A 276 10.39 5.39 -18.97
N GLU A 277 10.42 5.72 -17.68
CA GLU A 277 9.65 6.81 -17.07
C GLU A 277 10.37 8.18 -17.09
N GLU A 278 11.56 8.30 -17.71
CA GLU A 278 12.41 9.52 -17.71
C GLU A 278 12.63 10.13 -16.30
N LYS A 279 12.46 9.34 -15.23
CA LYS A 279 12.70 9.78 -13.85
C LYS A 279 14.22 9.82 -13.63
N GLU A 280 14.80 11.03 -13.67
CA GLU A 280 16.24 11.26 -13.40
C GLU A 280 16.67 10.94 -11.95
N GLN A 281 15.73 10.68 -11.05
CA GLN A 281 16.04 10.36 -9.66
C GLN A 281 16.26 8.86 -9.49
N THR A 282 17.51 8.49 -9.23
CA THR A 282 17.86 7.20 -8.62
C THR A 282 17.38 7.22 -7.16
N GLU A 283 16.06 7.12 -6.95
CA GLU A 283 15.53 6.89 -5.61
C GLU A 283 16.17 5.61 -5.07
N ALA A 284 16.73 5.71 -3.85
CA ALA A 284 17.30 4.55 -3.20
C ALA A 284 16.18 3.51 -3.01
N ALA A 285 16.51 2.23 -3.22
CA ALA A 285 15.56 1.16 -2.94
C ALA A 285 15.02 1.33 -1.51
N PRO A 286 13.70 1.23 -1.28
CA PRO A 286 13.14 1.27 0.06
C PRO A 286 13.81 0.21 0.93
N ASP A 287 14.04 0.55 2.20
CA ASP A 287 14.69 -0.37 3.14
C ASP A 287 13.74 -1.52 3.48
N GLU A 288 14.14 -2.76 3.18
CA GLU A 288 13.40 -3.98 3.50
C GLU A 288 13.10 -4.10 5.00
N GLN A 289 13.99 -3.59 5.85
CA GLN A 289 13.83 -3.69 7.31
C GLN A 289 12.62 -2.93 7.84
N VAL A 290 12.09 -1.96 7.09
CA VAL A 290 10.87 -1.23 7.45
C VAL A 290 9.66 -2.18 7.59
N ILE A 291 9.64 -3.30 6.86
CA ILE A 291 8.60 -4.34 6.96
C ILE A 291 8.57 -4.99 8.36
N THR A 292 9.71 -5.05 9.05
CA THR A 292 9.79 -5.68 10.38
C THR A 292 9.19 -4.83 11.49
N GLN A 293 8.90 -3.56 11.22
CA GLN A 293 8.35 -2.64 12.20
C GLN A 293 6.87 -2.95 12.41
N SER A 294 6.50 -3.25 13.65
CA SER A 294 5.09 -3.27 14.06
C SER A 294 4.76 -2.00 14.82
N TYR A 295 3.52 -1.56 14.67
CA TYR A 295 2.97 -0.44 15.41
C TYR A 295 2.30 -1.02 16.65
N TYR A 296 3.10 -1.25 17.69
CA TYR A 296 2.55 -1.33 19.03
C TYR A 296 2.23 0.10 19.47
N TRP A 297 1.03 0.54 19.08
CA TRP A 297 0.45 1.84 19.37
C TRP A 297 0.49 2.20 20.86
#